data_AF-A0A2V7Z8W4-F1
#
_entry.id   AF-A0A2V7Z8W4-F1
#
_cell.length_a   1.000
_cell.length_b   1.000
_cell.length_c   1.000
_cell.angle_alpha   90.00
_cell.angle_beta   90.00
_cell.angle_gamma   90.00
#
_symmetry.space_group_name_H-M   'P 1'
#
loop_
_entity.id
_entity.type
_entity.pdbx_description
1 polymer ?
#
loop_
_entity_poly.entity_id
_entity_poly.type
_entity_poly.pdbx_seq_one_letter_code
_entity_poly.pdbx_strand_id
1 'polypeptide(L)'
;MAIPGNWLLQYDWDSAGTYDSVNVTFHRDGTWTSSEGFQGRWEQVEGLLQLNFTDSSTVYSGLVASSLVTGNMTTFGGARGSWFMVRQDPPAARNGRAHLDLAGQAARS
;
A
#
# COMPACT_ATOMS: atom_id res chain seq x y z
N MET A 1 1.42 9.90 10.94
CA MET A 1 1.63 8.49 10.52
C MET A 1 2.55 8.49 9.30
N ALA A 2 3.48 7.52 9.16
CA ALA A 2 4.48 7.56 8.09
C ALA A 2 4.08 6.68 6.89
N ILE A 3 3.80 7.25 5.73
CA ILE A 3 3.50 6.52 4.48
C ILE A 3 4.67 5.67 3.96
N PRO A 4 5.96 6.12 4.03
CA PRO A 4 7.08 5.35 3.51
C PRO A 4 7.11 3.89 4.00
N GLY A 5 7.45 2.98 3.10
CA GLY A 5 7.44 1.53 3.34
C GLY A 5 6.68 0.74 2.27
N ASN A 6 6.51 -0.55 2.52
CA ASN A 6 5.86 -1.48 1.61
C ASN A 6 4.38 -1.65 1.95
N TRP A 7 3.56 -1.76 0.91
CA TRP A 7 2.10 -1.89 0.98
C TRP A 7 1.63 -2.88 -0.06
N LEU A 8 0.58 -3.64 0.26
CA LEU A 8 -0.17 -4.42 -0.71
C LEU A 8 -1.36 -3.59 -1.12
N LEU A 9 -1.37 -3.14 -2.38
CA LEU A 9 -2.46 -2.39 -2.98
C LEU A 9 -3.41 -3.37 -3.66
N GLN A 10 -4.70 -3.21 -3.41
CA GLN A 10 -5.78 -3.91 -4.09
C GLN A 10 -6.66 -2.90 -4.82
N TYR A 11 -6.96 -3.15 -6.09
CA TYR A 11 -7.71 -2.22 -6.93
C TYR A 11 -8.77 -2.95 -7.76
N ASP A 12 -9.88 -2.27 -7.99
CA ASP A 12 -11.05 -2.78 -8.68
C ASP A 12 -11.61 -1.68 -9.59
N TRP A 13 -11.35 -1.80 -10.88
CA TRP A 13 -11.92 -0.92 -11.89
C TRP A 13 -13.43 -1.15 -11.96
N ASP A 14 -14.18 -0.05 -12.06
CA ASP A 14 -15.65 -0.02 -12.02
C ASP A 14 -16.27 -0.45 -10.68
N SER A 15 -15.45 -0.72 -9.65
CA SER A 15 -15.90 -1.11 -8.30
C SER A 15 -16.86 -2.32 -8.34
N ALA A 16 -16.55 -3.31 -9.17
CA ALA A 16 -17.41 -4.46 -9.44
C ALA A 16 -17.34 -5.57 -8.35
N GLY A 17 -16.44 -5.43 -7.39
CA GLY A 17 -16.18 -6.38 -6.30
C GLY A 17 -15.07 -7.38 -6.59
N THR A 18 -14.35 -7.25 -7.71
CA THR A 18 -13.22 -8.13 -8.07
C THR A 18 -11.93 -7.32 -8.04
N TYR A 19 -10.98 -7.73 -7.20
CA TYR A 19 -9.77 -6.96 -6.95
C TYR A 19 -8.54 -7.65 -7.55
N ASP A 20 -7.79 -6.87 -8.32
CA ASP A 20 -6.40 -7.16 -8.63
C ASP A 20 -5.50 -6.68 -7.49
N SER A 21 -4.27 -7.18 -7.42
CA SER A 21 -3.34 -6.84 -6.34
C SER A 21 -1.91 -6.62 -6.82
N VAL A 22 -1.25 -5.63 -6.23
CA VAL A 22 0.12 -5.24 -6.58
C VAL A 22 0.87 -4.74 -5.35
N ASN A 23 2.16 -5.06 -5.23
CA ASN A 23 2.99 -4.49 -4.18
C ASN A 23 3.43 -3.08 -4.55
N VAL A 24 3.33 -2.15 -3.60
CA VAL A 24 3.75 -0.75 -3.74
C VAL A 24 4.77 -0.40 -2.66
N THR A 25 5.85 0.27 -3.05
CA THR A 25 6.85 0.82 -2.13
C THR A 25 6.80 2.34 -2.21
N PHE A 26 6.54 2.99 -1.07
CA PHE A 26 6.62 4.44 -0.92
C PHE A 26 8.00 4.85 -0.40
N HIS A 27 8.65 5.75 -1.12
CA HIS A 27 9.98 6.28 -0.81
C HIS A 27 9.88 7.61 -0.05
N ARG A 28 10.90 7.91 0.76
CA ARG A 28 10.93 9.14 1.58
C ARG A 28 11.04 10.43 0.76
N ASP A 29 11.44 10.34 -0.50
CA ASP A 29 11.61 11.46 -1.43
C ASP A 29 10.31 11.89 -2.15
N GLY A 30 9.17 11.30 -1.76
CA GLY A 30 7.87 11.58 -2.36
C GLY A 30 7.59 10.79 -3.63
N THR A 31 8.37 9.76 -3.94
CA THR A 31 8.11 8.84 -5.06
C THR A 31 7.56 7.50 -4.58
N TRP A 32 6.90 6.77 -5.47
CA TRP A 32 6.46 5.40 -5.23
C TRP A 32 6.70 4.53 -6.46
N THR A 33 6.86 3.22 -6.25
CA THR A 33 7.06 2.21 -7.29
C THR A 33 6.19 0.99 -7.02
N SER A 34 5.75 0.28 -8.06
CA SER A 34 5.02 -1.00 -7.94
C SER A 34 5.83 -2.20 -8.45
N SER A 35 5.45 -3.40 -8.04
CA SER A 35 6.02 -4.65 -8.55
C SER A 35 5.73 -4.92 -10.04
N GLU A 36 4.76 -4.20 -10.62
CA GLU A 36 4.41 -4.28 -12.05
C GLU A 36 5.18 -3.25 -12.91
N GLY A 37 6.05 -2.44 -12.30
CA GLY A 37 6.85 -1.44 -13.00
C GLY A 37 6.18 -0.07 -13.13
N PHE A 38 5.02 0.14 -12.50
CA PHE A 38 4.42 1.48 -12.41
C PHE A 38 5.14 2.32 -11.35
N GLN A 39 5.09 3.63 -11.53
CA GLN A 39 5.73 4.57 -10.63
C GLN A 39 5.03 5.92 -10.64
N GLY A 40 5.36 6.75 -9.66
CA GLY A 40 4.76 8.06 -9.54
C GLY A 40 5.23 8.87 -8.35
N ARG A 41 4.48 9.95 -8.09
CA ARG A 41 4.63 10.80 -6.92
C ARG A 41 3.51 10.52 -5.93
N TRP A 42 3.82 10.62 -4.65
CA TRP A 42 2.81 10.57 -3.59
C TRP A 42 2.90 11.80 -2.71
N GLU A 43 1.75 12.17 -2.16
CA GLU A 43 1.63 13.24 -1.16
C GLU A 43 0.58 12.86 -0.14
N GLN A 44 0.77 13.30 1.11
CA GLN A 44 -0.22 13.15 2.16
C GLN A 44 -0.48 14.49 2.84
N VAL A 45 -1.75 14.90 2.87
CA VAL A 45 -2.21 16.12 3.55
C VAL A 45 -3.41 15.77 4.41
N GLU A 46 -3.35 16.05 5.70
CA GLU A 46 -4.48 15.85 6.65
C GLU A 46 -5.12 14.45 6.60
N GLY A 47 -4.31 13.41 6.36
CA GLY A 47 -4.79 12.03 6.29
C GLY A 47 -5.30 11.61 4.91
N LEU A 48 -5.48 12.53 3.96
CA LEU A 48 -5.68 12.23 2.55
C LEU A 48 -4.33 11.88 1.92
N LEU A 49 -4.24 10.68 1.34
CA LEU A 49 -3.12 10.24 0.52
C LEU A 49 -3.52 10.31 -0.95
N GLN A 50 -2.64 10.86 -1.78
CA GLN A 50 -2.78 10.87 -3.23
C GLN A 50 -1.56 10.21 -3.89
N LEU A 51 -1.80 9.34 -4.88
CA LEU A 51 -0.79 8.78 -5.76
C LEU A 51 -1.07 9.30 -7.17
N ASN A 52 -0.08 9.98 -7.75
CA ASN A 52 -0.09 10.46 -9.12
C ASN A 52 0.86 9.61 -9.95
N PHE A 53 0.38 8.99 -11.02
CA PHE A 53 1.18 8.16 -11.92
C PHE A 53 2.04 9.03 -12.85
N THR A 54 3.28 8.63 -13.12
CA THR A 54 4.20 9.43 -13.97
C THR A 54 3.73 9.49 -15.43
N ASP A 55 3.32 8.35 -15.98
CA ASP A 55 3.02 8.20 -17.41
C ASP A 55 1.51 8.07 -17.71
N SER A 56 0.67 8.49 -16.77
CA SER A 56 -0.79 8.45 -16.90
C SER A 56 -1.46 9.57 -16.12
N SER A 57 -2.64 10.00 -16.58
CA SER A 57 -3.56 10.87 -15.81
C SER A 57 -4.26 10.14 -14.66
N THR A 58 -3.89 8.87 -14.41
CA THR A 58 -4.42 8.07 -13.31
C THR A 58 -4.02 8.67 -11.96
N VAL A 59 -5.03 8.89 -11.12
CA VAL A 59 -4.88 9.35 -9.73
C VAL A 59 -5.62 8.40 -8.80
N TYR A 60 -4.95 8.00 -7.74
CA TYR A 60 -5.55 7.25 -6.62
C TYR A 60 -5.57 8.19 -5.42
N SER A 61 -6.75 8.38 -4.83
CA SER A 61 -6.93 9.23 -3.64
C SER A 61 -7.68 8.47 -2.56
N GLY A 62 -7.18 8.52 -1.33
CA GLY A 62 -7.72 7.71 -0.23
C GLY A 62 -7.38 8.24 1.16
N LEU A 63 -8.13 7.80 2.16
CA LEU A 63 -7.97 8.19 3.55
C LEU A 63 -7.14 7.17 4.31
N VAL A 64 -6.17 7.68 5.08
CA VAL A 64 -5.23 6.86 5.84
C VAL A 64 -5.77 6.59 7.24
N ALA A 65 -6.01 5.32 7.55
CA ALA A 65 -6.50 4.83 8.82
C ALA A 65 -5.56 3.74 9.38
N SER A 66 -4.57 4.15 10.17
CA SER A 66 -3.55 3.24 10.68
C SER A 66 -2.84 2.48 9.52
N SER A 67 -2.84 1.15 9.55
CA SER A 67 -2.22 0.29 8.52
C SER A 67 -3.07 0.10 7.26
N LEU A 68 -4.21 0.79 7.14
CA LEU A 68 -5.12 0.70 6.00
C LEU A 68 -5.25 2.06 5.32
N VAL A 69 -5.37 2.05 4.00
CA VAL A 69 -5.86 3.19 3.22
C VAL A 69 -6.99 2.70 2.34
N THR A 70 -8.09 3.45 2.26
CA THR A 70 -9.22 3.17 1.37
C THR A 70 -9.53 4.39 0.54
N GLY A 71 -9.93 4.19 -0.71
CA GLY A 71 -10.10 5.31 -1.62
C GLY A 71 -10.74 4.96 -2.95
N ASN A 72 -10.77 5.98 -3.80
CA ASN A 72 -11.22 5.88 -5.17
C ASN A 72 -10.06 6.21 -6.12
N MET A 73 -10.15 5.68 -7.33
CA MET A 73 -9.20 5.94 -8.41
C MET A 73 -9.94 6.43 -9.65
N THR A 74 -9.27 7.24 -10.47
CA THR A 74 -9.79 7.67 -11.77
C THR A 74 -8.67 7.98 -12.75
N THR A 75 -8.93 7.84 -14.04
CA THR A 75 -8.05 8.32 -15.11
C THR A 75 -8.41 9.70 -15.62
N PHE A 76 -9.51 10.29 -15.15
CA PHE A 76 -10.18 11.47 -15.74
C PHE A 76 -10.61 11.30 -17.22
N GLY A 77 -10.30 10.18 -17.86
CA GLY A 77 -10.74 9.80 -19.21
C GLY A 77 -11.99 8.93 -19.24
N GLY A 78 -12.61 8.67 -18.09
CA GLY A 78 -13.86 7.92 -17.97
C GLY A 78 -13.78 6.68 -17.08
N ALA A 79 -12.57 6.13 -16.87
CA ALA A 79 -12.39 5.01 -15.95
C ALA A 79 -12.31 5.50 -14.50
N ARG A 80 -12.95 4.75 -13.61
CA ARG A 80 -13.00 5.00 -12.17
C ARG A 80 -13.10 3.67 -11.43
N GLY A 81 -12.77 3.66 -10.16
CA GLY A 81 -12.89 2.45 -9.36
C GLY A 81 -12.58 2.67 -7.89
N SER A 82 -12.57 1.57 -7.16
CA SER A 82 -12.25 1.53 -5.74
C SER A 82 -10.87 0.91 -5.54
N TRP A 83 -10.21 1.31 -4.47
CA TRP A 83 -8.97 0.67 -4.06
C TRP A 83 -8.81 0.74 -2.56
N PHE A 84 -7.98 -0.16 -2.04
CA PHE A 84 -7.46 -0.06 -0.70
C PHE A 84 -6.03 -0.59 -0.67
N MET A 85 -5.28 -0.25 0.36
CA MET A 85 -3.99 -0.88 0.59
C MET A 85 -3.73 -1.13 2.06
N VAL A 86 -3.02 -2.22 2.31
CA VAL A 86 -2.66 -2.66 3.65
C VAL A 86 -1.15 -2.62 3.77
N ARG A 87 -0.66 -1.94 4.82
CA ARG A 87 0.76 -1.88 5.11
C ARG A 87 1.29 -3.29 5.26
N GLN A 88 2.35 -3.59 4.53
CA GLN A 88 3.12 -4.79 4.79
C GLN A 88 4.08 -4.42 5.91
N ASP A 89 4.01 -5.13 7.03
CA ASP A 89 5.07 -5.05 8.02
C ASP A 89 6.39 -5.30 7.30
N PRO A 90 7.48 -4.57 7.65
CA PRO A 90 8.79 -4.99 7.17
C PRO A 90 8.90 -6.48 7.48
N PRO A 91 9.36 -7.33 6.53
CA PRO A 91 9.61 -8.72 6.85
C PRO A 91 10.42 -8.68 8.13
N ALA A 92 9.84 -9.22 9.21
CA ALA A 92 10.50 -9.21 10.51
C ALA A 92 11.92 -9.64 10.21
N ALA A 93 12.90 -8.77 10.49
CA ALA A 93 14.29 -9.16 10.36
C ALA A 93 14.33 -10.52 11.03
N ARG A 94 14.65 -11.59 10.26
CA ARG A 94 14.86 -12.92 10.82
C ARG A 94 16.11 -12.81 11.67
N ASN A 95 15.99 -12.09 12.79
CA ASN A 95 16.86 -12.16 13.93
C ASN A 95 16.74 -13.62 14.33
N GLY A 96 17.82 -14.36 14.12
CA GLY A 96 17.85 -15.78 14.34
C GLY A 96 17.23 -16.15 15.69
N ARG A 97 16.31 -17.11 15.61
CA ARG A 97 15.89 -18.07 16.66
C ARG A 97 15.02 -17.55 17.81
N ALA A 98 13.72 -17.87 17.71
CA ALA A 98 13.07 -18.73 18.69
C ALA A 98 11.91 -19.49 18.01
N HIS A 99 11.95 -20.82 18.01
CA HIS A 99 10.75 -21.64 17.82
C HIS A 99 9.93 -21.46 19.10
N LEU A 100 8.94 -20.57 19.04
CA LEU A 100 7.95 -20.39 20.09
C LEU A 100 6.85 -21.42 19.81
N ASP A 101 6.52 -22.29 20.78
CA ASP A 101 5.34 -23.13 20.67
C ASP A 101 4.06 -22.30 20.92
N LEU A 102 2.89 -22.90 20.64
CA LEU A 102 1.56 -22.28 20.74
C LEU A 102 1.19 -21.72 22.13
N ALA A 103 2.01 -21.91 23.17
CA ALA A 103 1.86 -21.34 24.50
C ALA A 103 2.81 -20.16 24.80
N GLY A 104 3.66 -19.75 23.86
CA GLY A 104 4.39 -18.49 23.93
C GLY A 104 5.48 -18.41 25.02
N GLN A 105 6.11 -19.53 25.40
CA GLN A 105 7.29 -19.50 26.29
C GLN A 105 8.58 -19.85 25.55
N ALA A 106 9.61 -19.02 25.74
CA ALA A 106 10.95 -19.28 25.24
C ALA A 106 11.62 -20.39 26.06
N ALA A 107 12.04 -21.47 25.40
CA ALA A 107 12.79 -22.56 26.03
C ALA A 107 14.09 -22.02 26.67
N ARG A 108 14.33 -22.36 27.94
CA ARG A 108 15.58 -22.04 28.65
C ARG A 108 16.55 -23.23 28.58
N SER A 109 17.79 -22.86 28.24
CA SER A 109 19.09 -23.58 28.24
C SER A 109 19.19 -24.88 27.47
#